data_AF-A9NLF2-F1
#
_entry.id   AF-A9NLF2-F1
#
_cell.length_a   1.000
_cell.length_b   1.000
_cell.length_c   1.000
_cell.angle_alpha   90.00
_cell.angle_beta   90.00
_cell.angle_gamma   90.00
#
_symmetry.space_group_name_H-M   'P 1'
#
loop_
_entity.id
_entity.type
_entity.pdbx_description
1 polymer ?
#
loop_
_entity_poly.entity_id
_entity_poly.type
_entity_poly.pdbx_seq_one_letter_code
_entity_poly.pdbx_strand_id
1 'polypeptide(L)'
;MVTGVTLAGACLGLTTQLLSNGMRKLPLMRHPWEHVIGMGLGALFTNQLIQWEAKLQEDLDKKLGEAKAANRRRLSGSDEDLATGLSRFQWRK
;
A
#
# COMPACT_ATOMS: atom_id res chain seq x y z
N MET A 1 4.73 -17.87 -2.49
CA MET A 1 5.63 -17.05 -3.35
C MET A 1 6.53 -16.16 -2.50
N VAL A 2 7.34 -16.74 -1.62
CA VAL A 2 8.24 -15.96 -0.72
C VAL A 2 9.64 -15.85 -1.34
N THR A 3 10.12 -16.93 -1.96
CA THR A 3 11.44 -17.01 -2.60
C THR A 3 11.64 -15.94 -3.68
N GLY A 4 10.64 -15.69 -4.52
CA GLY A 4 10.71 -14.69 -5.59
C GLY A 4 10.86 -13.26 -5.07
N VAL A 5 10.20 -12.91 -3.96
CA VAL A 5 10.25 -11.54 -3.42
C VAL A 5 11.52 -11.29 -2.62
N THR A 6 12.04 -12.32 -1.95
CA THR A 6 13.36 -12.27 -1.31
C THR A 6 14.46 -12.15 -2.37
N LEU A 7 14.36 -12.88 -3.48
CA LEU A 7 15.27 -12.76 -4.62
C LEU A 7 15.21 -11.39 -5.28
N ALA A 8 14.01 -10.84 -5.49
CA ALA A 8 13.83 -9.49 -6.02
C ALA A 8 14.45 -8.44 -5.09
N GLY A 9 14.26 -8.57 -3.78
CA GLY A 9 14.88 -7.71 -2.77
C GLY A 9 16.40 -7.80 -2.75
N ALA A 10 16.94 -9.03 -2.84
CA ALA A 10 18.38 -9.24 -2.94
C ALA A 10 18.97 -8.62 -4.21
N CYS A 11 18.33 -8.83 -5.37
CA CYS A 11 18.73 -8.21 -6.63
C CYS A 11 18.69 -6.69 -6.55
N LEU A 12 17.65 -6.08 -5.97
CA LEU A 12 17.58 -4.64 -5.75
C LEU A 12 18.73 -4.15 -4.86
N GLY A 13 19.03 -4.84 -3.75
CA GLY A 13 20.15 -4.51 -2.87
C GLY A 13 21.50 -4.60 -3.59
N LEU A 14 21.70 -5.59 -4.45
CA LEU A 14 22.88 -5.74 -5.28
C LEU A 14 22.96 -4.63 -6.33
N THR A 15 21.87 -4.34 -7.05
CA THR A 15 21.83 -3.27 -8.06
C THR A 15 22.10 -1.91 -7.44
N THR A 16 21.55 -1.60 -6.25
CA THR A 16 21.82 -0.35 -5.52
C THR A 16 23.31 -0.18 -5.22
N GLN A 17 24.01 -1.25 -4.84
CA GLN A 17 25.43 -1.17 -4.56
C GLN A 17 26.30 -1.12 -5.82
N LEU A 18 25.91 -1.81 -6.90
CA LEU A 18 26.56 -1.65 -8.21
C LEU A 18 26.38 -0.22 -8.74
N LEU A 19 25.20 0.38 -8.56
CA LEU A 19 24.94 1.77 -8.96
C LEU A 19 25.81 2.75 -8.15
N SER A 20 25.91 2.53 -6.83
CA SER A 20 26.77 3.34 -5.94
C SER A 20 28.23 3.33 -6.40
N ASN A 21 28.77 2.15 -6.72
CA ASN A 21 30.14 2.00 -7.20
C ASN A 21 30.33 2.58 -8.62
N GLY A 22 29.33 2.43 -9.49
CA GLY A 22 29.32 3.01 -10.82
C GLY A 22 29.34 4.54 -10.82
N MET A 23 28.55 5.19 -9.96
CA MET A 23 28.56 6.65 -9.81
C MET A 23 29.89 7.19 -9.29
N ARG A 24 30.62 6.40 -8.51
CA ARG A 24 31.96 6.77 -8.01
C ARG A 24 33.08 6.54 -9.02
N LYS A 25 32.80 5.93 -10.19
CA LYS A 25 33.81 5.49 -11.18
C LYS A 25 34.87 4.53 -10.60
N LEU A 26 34.53 3.77 -9.55
CA LEU A 26 35.41 2.75 -8.97
C LEU A 26 35.11 1.36 -9.55
N PRO A 27 36.08 0.42 -9.58
CA PRO A 27 35.84 -0.94 -10.04
C PRO A 27 34.70 -1.61 -9.26
N LEU A 28 33.77 -2.24 -9.98
CA LEU A 28 32.44 -2.63 -9.46
C LEU A 28 32.48 -3.49 -8.18
N MET A 29 33.50 -4.34 -8.00
CA MET A 29 33.58 -5.33 -6.92
C MET A 29 34.70 -5.05 -5.91
N ARG A 30 35.00 -3.78 -5.62
CA ARG A 30 36.08 -3.43 -4.67
C ARG A 30 35.88 -4.04 -3.28
N HIS A 31 34.63 -4.16 -2.80
CA HIS A 31 34.29 -4.78 -1.51
C HIS A 31 33.13 -5.77 -1.68
N PRO A 32 33.39 -7.05 -2.01
CA PRO A 32 32.35 -8.04 -2.30
C PRO A 32 31.43 -8.34 -1.10
N TRP A 33 31.95 -8.17 0.13
CA TRP A 33 31.19 -8.34 1.36
C TRP A 33 30.13 -7.24 1.58
N GLU A 34 30.35 -6.04 1.06
CA GLU A 34 29.31 -5.00 1.10
C GLU A 34 28.08 -5.45 0.30
N HIS A 35 28.29 -6.10 -0.86
CA HIS A 35 27.20 -6.58 -1.72
C HIS A 35 26.37 -7.68 -1.04
N VAL A 36 27.01 -8.54 -0.26
CA VAL A 36 26.32 -9.56 0.55
C VAL A 36 25.48 -8.91 1.64
N ILE A 37 25.98 -7.86 2.30
CA ILE A 37 25.22 -7.09 3.28
C ILE A 37 24.05 -6.36 2.62
N GLY A 38 24.25 -5.79 1.42
CA GLY A 38 23.19 -5.13 0.64
C GLY A 38 22.10 -6.08 0.18
N MET A 39 22.49 -7.27 -0.28
CA MET A 39 21.54 -8.35 -0.61
C MET A 39 20.75 -8.80 0.61
N GLY A 40 21.42 -8.99 1.75
CA GLY A 40 20.78 -9.37 3.01
C GLY A 40 19.80 -8.31 3.51
N LEU A 41 20.18 -7.04 3.47
CA LEU A 41 19.31 -5.92 3.82
C LEU A 41 18.12 -5.81 2.85
N GLY A 42 18.35 -5.94 1.54
CA GLY A 42 17.29 -5.91 0.54
C GLY A 42 16.28 -7.05 0.70
N ALA A 43 16.74 -8.25 1.04
CA ALA A 43 15.89 -9.41 1.32
C ALA A 43 15.03 -9.25 2.58
N LEU A 44 15.60 -8.70 3.66
CA LEU A 44 14.86 -8.40 4.89
C LEU A 44 13.85 -7.26 4.66
N PHE A 45 14.26 -6.24 3.92
CA PHE A 45 13.42 -5.09 3.62
C PHE A 45 12.18 -5.48 2.81
N THR A 46 12.33 -6.29 1.75
CA THR A 46 11.16 -6.72 0.98
C THR A 46 10.22 -7.63 1.76
N ASN A 47 10.74 -8.47 2.65
CA ASN A 47 9.90 -9.28 3.55
C ASN A 47 9.06 -8.39 4.50
N GLN A 48 9.67 -7.34 5.05
CA GLN A 48 8.97 -6.39 5.92
C GLN A 48 7.96 -5.55 5.14
N LEU A 49 8.30 -5.17 3.90
CA LEU A 49 7.47 -4.35 3.03
C LEU A 49 6.16 -5.05 2.64
N ILE A 50 6.21 -6.35 2.30
CA ILE A 50 5.00 -7.14 2.00
C ILE A 50 4.06 -7.20 3.21
N GLN A 51 4.62 -7.47 4.40
CA GLN A 51 3.81 -7.55 5.62
C GLN A 51 3.16 -6.19 5.93
N TRP A 52 3.84 -5.10 5.60
CA TRP A 52 3.31 -3.76 5.77
C TRP A 52 2.23 -3.43 4.75
N GLU A 53 2.43 -3.79 3.48
CA GLU A 53 1.45 -3.65 2.40
C GLU A 53 0.15 -4.39 2.73
N ALA A 54 0.22 -5.61 3.24
CA ALA A 54 -0.95 -6.39 3.64
C ALA A 54 -1.76 -5.70 4.75
N LYS A 55 -1.09 -5.15 5.76
CA LYS A 55 -1.75 -4.37 6.83
C LYS A 55 -2.37 -3.08 6.29
N LEU A 56 -1.66 -2.37 5.41
CA LEU A 56 -2.18 -1.15 4.80
C LEU A 56 -3.45 -1.41 4.00
N GLN A 57 -3.50 -2.53 3.28
CA GLN A 57 -4.66 -2.87 2.47
C GLN A 57 -5.90 -3.17 3.34
N GLU A 58 -5.72 -3.91 4.43
CA GLU A 58 -6.78 -4.14 5.42
C GLU A 58 -7.29 -2.84 6.05
N ASP A 59 -6.37 -1.95 6.46
CA ASP A 59 -6.73 -0.65 7.01
C ASP A 59 -7.45 0.25 5.99
N LEU A 60 -7.08 0.16 4.71
CA LEU A 60 -7.69 0.92 3.63
C LEU A 60 -9.11 0.42 3.35
N ASP A 61 -9.31 -0.90 3.30
CA ASP A 61 -10.64 -1.51 3.11
C ASP A 61 -11.58 -1.15 4.26
N LYS A 62 -11.07 -1.13 5.51
CA LYS A 62 -11.84 -0.69 6.67
C LYS A 62 -12.30 0.76 6.54
N LYS A 63 -11.38 1.68 6.20
CA LYS A 63 -11.70 3.10 6.01
C LYS A 63 -12.67 3.32 4.85
N LEU A 64 -12.55 2.54 3.77
CA LEU A 64 -13.45 2.60 2.63
C LEU A 64 -14.85 2.10 3.03
N GLY A 65 -14.93 1.03 3.82
CA GLY A 65 -16.17 0.52 4.40
C GLY A 65 -16.85 1.55 5.30
N GLU A 66 -16.11 2.19 6.20
CA GLU A 66 -16.59 3.26 7.06
C GLU A 66 -17.09 4.47 6.25
N ALA A 67 -16.33 4.92 5.25
CA ALA A 67 -16.73 6.01 4.37
C ALA A 67 -18.02 5.68 3.58
N LYS A 68 -18.14 4.44 3.08
CA LYS A 68 -19.33 3.98 2.35
C LYS A 68 -20.54 3.87 3.28
N ALA A 69 -20.37 3.38 4.51
CA ALA A 69 -21.43 3.31 5.51
C ALA A 69 -21.90 4.71 5.92
N ALA A 70 -20.97 5.66 6.13
CA ALA A 70 -21.29 7.05 6.41
C ALA A 70 -22.07 7.70 5.26
N ASN A 71 -21.71 7.44 4.01
CA ASN A 71 -22.44 7.95 2.85
C ASN A 71 -23.83 7.32 2.70
N ARG A 72 -23.99 6.02 2.95
CA ARG A 72 -25.31 5.37 2.96
C ARG A 72 -26.25 5.98 4.01
N ARG A 73 -25.74 6.27 5.21
CA ARG A 73 -26.53 6.93 6.28
C ARG A 73 -27.01 8.33 5.88
N ARG A 74 -26.16 9.10 5.19
CA ARG A 74 -26.54 10.42 4.66
C ARG A 74 -27.61 10.33 3.58
N LEU A 75 -27.49 9.34 2.69
CA LEU A 75 -28.46 9.13 1.61
C LEU A 75 -29.83 8.67 2.16
N SER A 76 -29.85 7.68 3.06
CA SER A 76 -31.10 7.15 3.62
C SER A 76 -31.89 8.20 4.41
N GLY A 77 -31.20 9.07 5.17
CA GLY A 77 -31.87 10.19 5.85
C GLY A 77 -32.51 11.18 4.88
N SER A 78 -31.85 11.44 3.74
CA SER A 78 -32.40 12.31 2.70
C SER A 78 -33.65 11.70 2.05
N ASP A 79 -33.65 10.40 1.77
CA ASP A 79 -34.82 9.72 1.19
C ASP A 79 -36.01 9.68 2.15
N GLU A 80 -35.78 9.46 3.45
CA GLU A 80 -36.83 9.52 4.48
C GLU A 80 -37.40 10.93 4.64
N ASP A 81 -36.55 11.96 4.65
CA ASP A 81 -36.97 13.35 4.70
C ASP A 81 -37.76 13.77 3.44
N LEU A 82 -37.31 13.32 2.25
CA LEU A 82 -38.01 13.54 0.98
C LEU A 82 -39.34 12.80 0.93
N ALA A 83 -39.43 11.54 1.38
CA ALA A 83 -40.67 10.78 1.45
C ALA A 83 -41.67 11.42 2.43
N THR A 84 -41.18 11.93 3.56
CA THR A 84 -41.98 12.65 4.55
C THR A 84 -42.43 14.02 4.03
N GLY A 85 -41.61 14.69 3.21
CA GLY A 85 -41.97 15.93 2.52
C GLY A 85 -43.02 15.72 1.42
N LEU A 86 -42.83 14.70 0.58
CA LEU A 86 -43.73 14.36 -0.53
C LEU A 86 -45.10 13.88 -0.05
N SER A 87 -45.14 13.02 0.97
CA SER A 87 -46.41 12.61 1.59
C SER A 87 -47.17 13.81 2.14
N ARG A 88 -46.48 14.72 2.86
CA ARG A 88 -47.09 15.95 3.39
C ARG A 88 -47.58 16.89 2.29
N PHE A 89 -46.97 16.86 1.10
CA PHE A 89 -47.38 17.64 -0.07
C PHE A 89 -48.58 17.00 -0.80
N GLN A 90 -48.66 15.66 -0.87
CA GLN A 90 -49.77 14.92 -1.50
C GLN A 90 -51.11 15.13 -0.79
N TRP A 91 -51.12 15.28 0.54
CA TRP A 91 -52.35 15.55 1.31
C TRP A 91 -52.82 17.01 1.30
N ARG A 92 -52.05 17.91 0.69
CA ARG A 92 -52.29 19.36 0.70
C ARG A 92 -52.91 19.90 -0.60
N LYS A 93 -53.53 19.02 -1.38
CA LYS A 93 -54.23 19.29 -2.64
C LYS A 93 -55.65 18.75 -2.54
#